data_AF-A0A840YQ68-F1
#
_entry.id   AF-A0A840YQ68-F1
#
_cell.length_a   1.000
_cell.length_b   1.000
_cell.length_c   1.000
_cell.angle_alpha   90.00
_cell.angle_beta   90.00
_cell.angle_gamma   90.00
#
_symmetry.space_group_name_H-M   'P 1'
#
loop_
_entity.id
_entity.type
_entity.pdbx_description
1 polymer ?
#
loop_
_entity_poly.entity_id
_entity_poly.type
_entity_poly.pdbx_seq_one_letter_code
_entity_poly.pdbx_strand_id
1 'polypeptide(L)'
;MADDQQGPEATRRRALMLGAAGASAIVSIRPALAQTSASIANCEIPVPDASRAGSYIAADGSLVPTGTPGAFPPPSGAFKAEDVRRALAGGNLPGADYNSSRAYTNYIRRLQSGTSGFTCFASLQMPRG
;
A
#
# COMPACT_ATOMS: atom_id res chain seq x y z
N MET A 1 -55.69 33.72 -6.00
CA MET A 1 -56.95 33.01 -5.74
C MET A 1 -57.56 32.57 -7.06
N ALA A 2 -57.68 31.27 -7.30
CA ALA A 2 -58.60 30.68 -8.27
C ALA A 2 -58.84 29.22 -7.86
N ASP A 3 -60.11 28.85 -7.92
CA ASP A 3 -60.80 27.75 -7.24
C ASP A 3 -61.01 26.55 -8.19
N ASP A 4 -61.32 25.41 -7.57
CA ASP A 4 -61.57 24.06 -8.10
C ASP A 4 -62.76 23.95 -9.08
N GLN A 5 -62.75 22.99 -10.04
CA GLN A 5 -63.92 22.13 -10.30
C GLN A 5 -63.67 20.96 -11.28
N GLN A 6 -63.93 19.74 -10.75
CA GLN A 6 -64.74 18.63 -11.31
C GLN A 6 -64.15 17.46 -12.15
N GLY A 7 -64.00 16.30 -11.47
CA GLY A 7 -64.58 14.97 -11.83
C GLY A 7 -63.78 14.02 -12.75
N PRO A 8 -64.00 12.68 -12.75
CA PRO A 8 -65.01 11.89 -12.03
C PRO A 8 -64.44 10.75 -11.13
N GLU A 9 -65.26 10.32 -10.18
CA GLU A 9 -65.02 9.10 -9.40
C GLU A 9 -65.22 7.84 -10.25
N ALA A 10 -64.13 7.14 -10.56
CA ALA A 10 -64.19 5.76 -11.06
C ALA A 10 -63.11 4.91 -10.39
N THR A 11 -63.56 3.92 -9.61
CA THR A 11 -62.82 2.70 -9.26
C THR A 11 -61.67 2.83 -8.24
N ARG A 12 -62.06 3.05 -6.98
CA ARG A 12 -61.23 2.91 -5.76
C ARG A 12 -60.75 1.47 -5.44
N ARG A 13 -60.72 0.53 -6.40
CA ARG A 13 -60.50 -0.91 -6.10
C ARG A 13 -59.59 -1.72 -7.01
N ARG A 14 -58.81 -1.10 -7.92
CA ARG A 14 -57.80 -1.87 -8.66
C ARG A 14 -56.47 -1.15 -8.70
N ALA A 15 -55.48 -1.85 -8.15
CA ALA A 15 -54.07 -1.74 -8.45
C ALA A 15 -53.27 -0.62 -7.73
N LEU A 16 -53.38 -0.56 -6.39
CA LEU A 16 -52.13 -0.60 -5.62
C LEU A 16 -51.51 -1.98 -5.89
N MET A 17 -50.61 -2.12 -6.86
CA MET A 17 -49.75 -3.30 -7.07
C MET A 17 -48.79 -3.01 -8.23
N LEU A 18 -47.78 -2.16 -8.00
CA LEU A 18 -46.53 -2.01 -8.80
C LEU A 18 -45.76 -0.84 -8.12
N GLY A 19 -45.10 -1.01 -6.98
CA GLY A 19 -44.17 -2.09 -6.66
C GLY A 19 -42.74 -1.56 -6.83
N ALA A 20 -42.25 -0.90 -5.78
CA ALA A 20 -40.85 -0.62 -5.47
C ALA A 20 -40.05 0.28 -6.45
N ALA A 21 -39.97 1.56 -6.09
CA ALA A 21 -38.83 2.39 -6.42
C ALA A 21 -37.53 1.64 -6.05
N GLY A 22 -36.63 1.47 -7.02
CA GLY A 22 -35.32 0.87 -6.78
C GLY A 22 -34.56 1.71 -5.76
N ALA A 23 -34.44 1.21 -4.53
CA ALA A 23 -33.51 1.73 -3.56
C ALA A 23 -32.11 1.34 -4.03
N SER A 24 -31.45 2.21 -4.81
CA SER A 24 -30.01 2.14 -4.96
C SER A 24 -29.42 2.39 -3.58
N ALA A 25 -29.14 1.33 -2.84
CA ALA A 25 -28.34 1.42 -1.63
C ALA A 25 -26.97 1.91 -2.08
N ILE A 26 -26.75 3.21 -1.99
CA ILE A 26 -25.40 3.76 -2.00
C ILE A 26 -24.78 3.18 -0.73
N VAL A 27 -24.05 2.09 -0.91
CA VAL A 27 -23.16 1.57 0.13
C VAL A 27 -22.12 2.65 0.30
N SER A 28 -22.36 3.53 1.28
CA SER A 28 -21.33 4.39 1.81
C SER A 28 -20.34 3.45 2.51
N ILE A 29 -19.43 2.90 1.73
CA ILE A 29 -18.16 2.42 2.25
C ILE A 29 -17.54 3.71 2.77
N ARG A 30 -17.76 4.01 4.05
CA ARG A 30 -16.76 4.77 4.79
C ARG A 30 -15.57 3.82 4.75
N PRO A 31 -14.52 4.05 3.93
CA PRO A 31 -13.29 3.40 4.26
C PRO A 31 -13.06 3.86 5.70
N ALA A 32 -12.96 2.92 6.62
CA ALA A 32 -12.34 3.22 7.88
C ALA A 32 -10.88 3.57 7.54
N LEU A 33 -10.65 4.78 7.02
CA LEU A 33 -9.39 5.52 7.10
C LEU A 33 -9.19 5.93 8.57
N ALA A 34 -9.58 5.07 9.51
CA ALA A 34 -9.02 5.07 10.82
C ALA A 34 -7.58 4.57 10.61
N GLN A 35 -6.65 5.53 10.62
CA GLN A 35 -5.20 5.31 10.75
C GLN A 35 -4.34 5.18 9.47
N THR A 36 -4.60 5.89 8.36
CA THR A 36 -3.56 6.02 7.31
C THR A 36 -2.50 7.08 7.59
N SER A 37 -2.49 7.70 8.77
CA SER A 37 -1.45 8.63 9.24
C SER A 37 -0.52 8.04 10.30
N ALA A 38 -0.86 6.89 10.90
CA ALA A 38 -0.01 6.19 11.87
C ALA A 38 0.78 5.00 11.27
N SER A 39 0.37 4.45 10.13
CA SER A 39 1.03 3.26 9.55
C SER A 39 2.39 3.52 8.91
N ILE A 40 2.75 4.77 8.63
CA ILE A 40 4.02 5.13 7.95
C ILE A 40 5.24 4.87 8.85
N ALA A 41 5.05 4.87 10.17
CA ALA A 41 6.11 4.56 11.13
C ALA A 41 6.42 3.06 11.21
N ASN A 42 5.52 2.19 10.74
CA ASN A 42 5.61 0.74 10.81
C ASN A 42 5.57 0.07 9.42
N CYS A 43 5.70 0.85 8.34
CA CYS A 43 5.69 0.28 6.99
C CYS A 43 6.90 -0.64 6.80
N GLU A 44 6.69 -1.74 6.09
CA GLU A 44 7.72 -2.72 5.78
C GLU A 44 8.20 -2.54 4.34
N ILE A 45 9.51 -2.60 4.14
CA ILE A 45 10.18 -2.55 2.85
C ILE A 45 10.70 -3.97 2.56
N PRO A 46 10.06 -4.72 1.64
CA PRO A 46 10.54 -6.03 1.24
C PRO A 46 11.84 -5.87 0.44
N VAL A 47 12.79 -6.73 0.75
CA VAL A 47 14.08 -6.79 0.06
C VAL A 47 14.31 -8.27 -0.24
N PRO A 48 14.34 -8.72 -1.51
CA PRO A 48 13.89 -8.07 -2.74
C PRO A 48 12.39 -7.74 -2.73
N ASP A 49 11.93 -6.97 -3.72
CA ASP A 49 10.48 -6.78 -3.91
C ASP A 49 9.78 -8.12 -4.16
N ALA A 50 8.48 -8.18 -3.88
CA ALA A 50 7.70 -9.42 -3.95
C ALA A 50 7.75 -10.11 -5.32
N SER A 51 7.87 -9.33 -6.41
CA SER A 51 7.96 -9.86 -7.77
C SER A 51 9.31 -10.55 -8.05
N ARG A 52 10.33 -10.30 -7.22
CA ARG A 52 11.71 -10.79 -7.40
C ARG A 52 12.27 -11.49 -6.15
N ALA A 53 11.39 -11.99 -5.28
CA ALA A 53 11.72 -12.65 -4.01
C ALA A 53 12.65 -13.88 -4.10
N GLY A 54 12.92 -14.41 -5.31
CA GLY A 54 13.88 -15.50 -5.55
C GLY A 54 15.29 -15.06 -5.97
N SER A 55 15.54 -13.75 -6.09
CA SER A 55 16.83 -13.21 -6.53
C SER A 55 17.75 -12.89 -5.35
N TYR A 56 19.06 -12.88 -5.60
CA TYR A 56 20.07 -12.44 -4.66
C TYR A 56 20.41 -10.97 -4.92
N ILE A 57 21.06 -10.32 -3.95
CA ILE A 57 21.38 -8.90 -4.03
C ILE A 57 22.89 -8.75 -4.08
N ALA A 58 23.41 -8.21 -5.18
CA ALA A 58 24.82 -7.90 -5.29
C ALA A 58 25.21 -6.73 -4.38
N ALA A 59 26.51 -6.56 -4.12
CA ALA A 59 27.01 -5.49 -3.25
C ALA A 59 26.60 -4.07 -3.70
N ASP A 60 26.36 -3.88 -5.00
CA ASP A 60 25.89 -2.63 -5.57
C ASP A 60 24.37 -2.41 -5.40
N GLY A 61 23.63 -3.42 -4.92
CA GLY A 61 22.18 -3.39 -4.78
C GLY A 61 21.42 -3.83 -6.03
N SER A 62 22.07 -4.42 -7.04
CA SER A 62 21.39 -5.05 -8.18
C SER A 62 20.90 -6.45 -7.83
N LEU A 63 19.85 -6.90 -8.52
CA LEU A 63 19.34 -8.26 -8.37
C LEU A 63 20.06 -9.19 -9.33
N VAL A 64 20.56 -10.29 -8.79
CA VAL A 64 21.37 -11.27 -9.50
C VAL A 64 20.87 -12.69 -9.26
N PRO A 65 21.15 -13.64 -10.16
CA PRO A 65 20.83 -15.04 -9.94
C PRO A 65 21.53 -15.62 -8.70
N THR A 66 20.93 -16.69 -8.16
CA THR A 66 21.52 -17.47 -7.08
C THR A 66 22.89 -18.03 -7.51
N GLY A 67 23.87 -18.02 -6.61
CA GLY A 67 25.24 -18.50 -6.91
C GLY A 67 26.19 -17.48 -7.52
N THR A 68 25.76 -16.22 -7.69
CA THR A 68 26.66 -15.14 -8.11
C THR A 68 27.71 -14.84 -7.03
N PRO A 69 29.02 -14.85 -7.34
CA PRO A 69 30.06 -14.56 -6.36
C PRO A 69 29.91 -13.16 -5.75
N GLY A 70 29.95 -13.07 -4.42
CA GLY A 70 29.81 -11.79 -3.71
C GLY A 70 28.37 -11.25 -3.66
N ALA A 71 27.38 -12.03 -4.05
CA ALA A 71 25.97 -11.71 -3.85
C ALA A 71 25.48 -12.20 -2.48
N PHE A 72 24.57 -11.44 -1.89
CA PHE A 72 23.98 -11.73 -0.59
C PHE A 72 22.59 -12.36 -0.77
N PRO A 73 22.25 -13.38 0.03
CA PRO A 73 20.92 -13.96 0.03
C PRO A 73 19.89 -12.90 0.45
N PRO A 74 18.62 -13.01 0.02
CA PRO A 74 17.58 -12.14 0.52
C PRO A 74 17.40 -12.32 2.05
N PRO A 75 17.12 -11.25 2.82
CA PRO A 75 16.72 -11.38 4.21
C PRO A 75 15.48 -12.26 4.38
N SER A 76 15.32 -12.86 5.55
CA SER A 76 14.19 -13.73 5.88
C SER A 76 12.83 -13.01 5.96
N GLY A 77 12.83 -11.68 5.91
CA GLY A 77 11.62 -10.86 6.00
C GLY A 77 11.86 -9.44 5.51
N ALA A 78 10.77 -8.70 5.42
CA ALA A 78 10.81 -7.28 5.07
C ALA A 78 11.39 -6.45 6.22
N PHE A 79 12.10 -5.38 5.88
CA PHE A 79 12.68 -4.47 6.87
C PHE A 79 11.69 -3.40 7.27
N LYS A 80 11.75 -3.02 8.54
CA LYS A 80 10.93 -1.97 9.11
C LYS A 80 11.48 -0.59 8.72
N ALA A 81 10.61 0.43 8.64
CA ALA A 81 10.93 1.73 8.05
C ALA A 81 11.98 2.53 8.84
N GLU A 82 11.88 2.51 10.15
CA GLU A 82 12.85 2.96 11.16
C GLU A 82 14.23 2.31 11.00
N ASP A 83 14.29 0.99 10.83
CA ASP A 83 15.52 0.22 10.64
C ASP A 83 16.19 0.60 9.33
N VAL A 84 15.39 0.74 8.26
CA VAL A 84 15.87 1.24 6.98
C VAL A 84 16.35 2.68 7.10
N ARG A 85 15.63 3.56 7.79
CA ARG A 85 16.07 4.95 8.04
C ARG A 85 17.41 4.98 8.77
N ARG A 86 17.55 4.20 9.83
CA ARG A 86 18.80 4.10 10.60
C ARG A 86 19.93 3.56 9.74
N ALA A 87 19.67 2.56 8.91
CA ALA A 87 20.66 1.99 8.00
C ALA A 87 21.08 2.98 6.91
N LEU A 88 20.15 3.76 6.36
CA LEU A 88 20.44 4.84 5.40
C LEU A 88 21.25 5.99 6.03
N ALA A 89 21.11 6.20 7.34
CA ALA A 89 21.93 7.14 8.12
C ALA A 89 23.32 6.59 8.49
N GLY A 90 23.67 5.36 8.06
CA GLY A 90 24.97 4.73 8.33
C GLY A 90 24.94 3.61 9.38
N GLY A 91 23.77 3.23 9.87
CA GLY A 91 23.59 2.06 10.74
C GLY A 91 23.55 0.73 9.99
N ASN A 92 23.35 -0.36 10.73
CA ASN A 92 23.10 -1.68 10.15
C ASN A 92 21.62 -2.10 10.25
N LEU A 93 21.17 -2.83 9.24
CA LEU A 93 19.88 -3.51 9.23
C LEU A 93 19.88 -4.69 10.22
N PRO A 94 18.76 -4.95 10.91
CA PRO A 94 18.66 -6.04 11.87
C PRO A 94 18.82 -7.39 11.18
N GLY A 95 19.60 -8.30 11.78
CA GLY A 95 19.84 -9.63 11.23
C GLY A 95 20.70 -9.68 9.97
N ALA A 96 21.28 -8.55 9.54
CA ALA A 96 22.20 -8.46 8.42
C ALA A 96 23.62 -8.09 8.91
N ASP A 97 24.63 -8.75 8.37
CA ASP A 97 26.04 -8.35 8.52
C ASP A 97 26.31 -6.98 7.86
N TYR A 98 27.44 -6.37 8.18
CA TYR A 98 27.84 -5.07 7.63
C TYR A 98 27.77 -5.00 6.09
N ASN A 99 28.29 -6.03 5.41
CA ASN A 99 28.34 -6.06 3.94
C ASN A 99 26.96 -6.29 3.32
N SER A 100 26.14 -7.19 3.90
CA SER A 100 24.79 -7.45 3.41
C SER A 100 23.86 -6.28 3.69
N SER A 101 23.98 -5.64 4.86
CA SER A 101 23.29 -4.38 5.18
C SER A 101 23.56 -3.29 4.15
N ARG A 102 24.83 -3.15 3.71
CA ARG A 102 25.20 -2.20 2.65
C ARG A 102 24.60 -2.57 1.30
N ALA A 103 24.61 -3.84 0.94
CA ALA A 103 23.99 -4.32 -0.30
C ALA A 103 22.47 -4.06 -0.31
N TYR A 104 21.78 -4.34 0.80
CA TYR A 104 20.33 -4.12 0.93
C TYR A 104 19.97 -2.64 0.93
N THR A 105 20.73 -1.79 1.62
CA THR A 105 20.51 -0.34 1.57
C THR A 105 20.76 0.22 0.17
N ASN A 106 21.77 -0.27 -0.55
CA ASN A 106 21.98 0.09 -1.95
C ASN A 106 20.79 -0.34 -2.85
N TYR A 107 20.24 -1.53 -2.62
CA TYR A 107 19.01 -1.98 -3.28
C TYR A 107 17.85 -1.03 -2.98
N ILE A 108 17.61 -0.70 -1.69
CA ILE A 108 16.55 0.21 -1.24
C ILE A 108 16.65 1.58 -1.91
N ARG A 109 17.86 2.15 -2.03
CA ARG A 109 18.10 3.44 -2.69
C ARG A 109 17.76 3.44 -4.18
N ARG A 110 17.70 2.25 -4.80
CA ARG A 110 17.39 2.03 -6.21
C ARG A 110 15.93 1.64 -6.46
N LEU A 111 15.10 1.52 -5.41
CA LEU A 111 13.68 1.22 -5.59
C LEU A 111 13.05 2.26 -6.53
N GLN A 112 12.33 1.75 -7.53
CA GLN A 112 11.65 2.58 -8.52
C GLN A 112 10.20 2.79 -8.11
N SER A 113 9.60 3.88 -8.61
CA SER A 113 8.17 4.12 -8.46
C SER A 113 7.37 2.92 -8.99
N GLY A 114 6.48 2.38 -8.16
CA GLY A 114 5.67 1.20 -8.49
C GLY A 114 6.21 -0.13 -7.95
N THR A 115 7.42 -0.16 -7.37
CA THR A 115 7.91 -1.34 -6.64
C THR A 115 7.42 -1.39 -5.20
N SER A 116 7.19 -2.61 -4.67
CA SER A 116 6.78 -2.82 -3.27
C SER A 116 7.81 -2.20 -2.32
N GLY A 117 7.36 -1.33 -1.41
CA GLY A 117 8.23 -0.62 -0.46
C GLY A 117 8.74 0.75 -0.92
N PHE A 118 8.60 1.13 -2.21
CA PHE A 118 9.04 2.46 -2.67
C PHE A 118 8.25 3.59 -2.01
N THR A 119 6.93 3.42 -1.88
CA THR A 119 6.06 4.41 -1.22
C THR A 119 6.46 4.63 0.24
N CYS A 120 6.85 3.55 0.93
CA CYS A 120 7.43 3.64 2.28
C CYS A 120 8.77 4.38 2.26
N PHE A 121 9.71 3.98 1.40
CA PHE A 121 11.02 4.64 1.29
C PHE A 121 10.93 6.12 0.91
N ALA A 122 10.04 6.50 0.00
CA ALA A 122 9.78 7.89 -0.38
C ALA A 122 9.29 8.70 0.82
N SER A 123 8.45 8.10 1.67
CA SER A 123 7.96 8.76 2.89
C SER A 123 9.02 8.96 3.97
N LEU A 124 10.10 8.17 3.95
CA LEU A 124 11.25 8.32 4.85
C LEU A 124 12.16 9.48 4.46
N GLN A 125 12.18 9.84 3.18
CA GLN A 125 13.03 10.91 2.64
C GLN A 125 12.39 12.29 2.78
N MET A 126 11.09 12.36 3.07
CA MET A 126 10.42 13.63 3.38
C MET A 126 10.86 14.12 4.77
N PRO A 127 11.52 15.28 4.89
CA PRO A 127 11.86 15.86 6.18
C PRO A 127 10.56 16.12 6.93
N ARG A 128 10.40 15.47 8.09
CA ARG A 128 9.37 15.86 9.04
C ARG A 128 10.02 16.94 9.90
N GLY A 129 9.69 18.19 9.60
CA GLY A 129 10.17 19.38 10.31
C GLY A 129 9.74 19.40 11.77
#